data_AF-A0AB13AA07-F1
#
_entry.id   AF-A0AB13AA07-F1
#
_cell.length_a   1.000
_cell.length_b   1.000
_cell.length_c   1.000
_cell.angle_alpha   90.00
_cell.angle_beta   90.00
_cell.angle_gamma   90.00
#
_symmetry.space_group_name_H-M   'P 1'
#
loop_
_entity.id
_entity.type
_entity.pdbx_description
1 polymer ?
#
loop_
_entity_poly.entity_id
_entity_poly.type
_entity_poly.pdbx_seq_one_letter_code
_entity_poly.pdbx_strand_id
1 'polypeptide(L)'
;MSNTLEGLLQEEKVLNEGIERTQAHVLSLNKDILSQEEKINRAVKQCAKYTKEIRSGKQSTEKTFEERDIELRELRDFNKSINKMLLDAMEGNPELSSILQIHFTQAGLSLPSPSSTPSSRLSSKPSSARSSASLHRSSNLSASSSPRSQSVSSPQMKTVDLGLGLSVTSPRGSQPSSAGSSRSSSKCKSP
;
A
#
# COMPACT_ATOMS: atom_id res chain seq x y z
N MET A 1 21.95 -5.08 -64.03
CA MET A 1 21.61 -3.88 -63.22
C MET A 1 20.22 -3.93 -62.61
N SER A 2 19.28 -4.74 -63.14
CA SER A 2 17.90 -4.83 -62.63
C SER A 2 17.79 -5.33 -61.18
N ASN A 3 18.66 -6.25 -60.75
CA ASN A 3 18.59 -6.87 -59.41
C ASN A 3 18.90 -5.88 -58.28
N THR A 4 19.71 -4.85 -58.53
CA THR A 4 20.06 -3.84 -57.53
C THR A 4 18.90 -2.87 -57.30
N LEU A 5 18.22 -2.46 -58.38
CA LEU A 5 17.05 -1.59 -58.29
C LEU A 5 15.87 -2.29 -57.59
N GLU A 6 15.61 -3.55 -57.93
CA GLU A 6 14.55 -4.35 -57.27
C GLU A 6 14.81 -4.52 -55.77
N GLY A 7 16.07 -4.75 -55.38
CA GLY A 7 16.47 -4.83 -53.97
C GLY A 7 16.22 -3.53 -53.21
N LEU A 8 16.54 -2.37 -53.81
CA LEU A 8 16.30 -1.05 -53.21
C LEU A 8 14.80 -0.75 -53.06
N LEU A 9 13.98 -1.08 -54.06
CA LEU A 9 12.53 -0.90 -53.99
C LEU A 9 11.90 -1.78 -52.89
N GLN A 10 12.39 -3.00 -52.72
CA GLN A 10 11.93 -3.88 -51.65
C GLN A 10 12.37 -3.37 -50.26
N GLU A 11 13.58 -2.84 -50.12
CA GLU A 11 14.06 -2.21 -48.88
C GLU A 11 13.23 -0.97 -48.52
N GLU A 12 12.98 -0.09 -49.49
CA GLU A 12 12.11 1.08 -49.34
C GLU A 12 10.71 0.67 -48.84
N LYS A 13 10.13 -0.37 -49.43
CA LYS A 13 8.83 -0.90 -49.00
C LYS A 13 8.86 -1.37 -47.54
N VAL A 14 9.87 -2.14 -47.15
CA VAL A 14 10.02 -2.63 -45.77
C VAL A 14 10.18 -1.47 -44.78
N LEU A 15 10.98 -0.46 -45.15
CA LEU A 15 11.17 0.75 -44.34
C LEU A 15 9.86 1.53 -44.21
N ASN A 16 9.12 1.72 -45.30
CA ASN A 16 7.83 2.42 -45.27
C ASN A 16 6.81 1.70 -44.38
N GLU A 17 6.69 0.37 -44.49
CA GLU A 17 5.86 -0.41 -43.58
C GLU A 17 6.33 -0.29 -42.12
N GLY A 18 7.64 -0.19 -41.88
CA GLY A 18 8.22 0.06 -40.55
C GLY A 18 7.81 1.43 -39.98
N ILE A 19 7.86 2.46 -40.81
CA ILE A 19 7.42 3.82 -40.48
C ILE A 19 5.92 3.81 -40.17
N GLU A 20 5.09 3.20 -41.00
CA GLU A 20 3.64 3.11 -40.80
C GLU A 20 3.28 2.40 -39.48
N ARG A 21 3.93 1.27 -39.17
CA ARG A 21 3.74 0.55 -37.90
C ARG A 21 4.14 1.42 -36.71
N THR A 22 5.28 2.11 -36.80
CA THR A 22 5.77 3.00 -35.73
C THR A 22 4.82 4.17 -35.52
N GLN A 23 4.33 4.78 -36.61
CA GLN A 23 3.37 5.87 -36.56
C GLN A 23 2.03 5.43 -35.95
N ALA A 24 1.51 4.26 -36.34
CA ALA A 24 0.30 3.70 -35.75
C ALA A 24 0.48 3.43 -34.25
N HIS A 25 1.65 2.95 -33.84
CA HIS A 25 1.97 2.73 -32.43
C HIS A 25 2.02 4.04 -31.64
N VAL A 26 2.68 5.08 -32.17
CA VAL A 26 2.71 6.42 -31.55
C VAL A 26 1.30 7.00 -31.40
N LEU A 27 0.44 6.87 -32.42
CA LEU A 27 -0.95 7.32 -32.35
C LEU A 27 -1.74 6.58 -31.25
N SER A 28 -1.52 5.27 -31.11
CA SER A 28 -2.12 4.47 -30.03
C SER A 28 -1.67 4.95 -28.66
N LEU A 29 -0.36 5.13 -28.46
CA LEU A 29 0.19 5.60 -27.19
C LEU A 29 -0.32 7.00 -26.82
N ASN A 30 -0.43 7.91 -27.80
CA ASN A 30 -0.99 9.24 -27.57
C ASN A 30 -2.44 9.18 -27.10
N LYS A 31 -3.25 8.28 -27.67
CA LYS A 31 -4.63 8.06 -27.21
C LYS A 31 -4.67 7.52 -25.77
N ASP A 32 -3.76 6.60 -25.43
CA ASP A 32 -3.67 6.04 -24.08
C ASP A 32 -3.24 7.10 -23.07
N ILE A 33 -2.30 7.98 -23.42
CA ILE A 33 -1.87 9.12 -22.59
C ILE A 33 -3.08 10.00 -22.27
N LEU A 34 -3.85 10.43 -23.28
CA LEU A 34 -5.03 11.26 -23.07
C LEU A 34 -6.08 10.57 -22.17
N SER A 35 -6.29 9.26 -22.36
CA SER A 35 -7.19 8.49 -21.50
C SER A 35 -6.72 8.42 -20.04
N GLN A 36 -5.41 8.27 -19.82
CA GLN A 36 -4.84 8.25 -18.48
C GLN A 36 -4.91 9.63 -17.81
N GLU A 37 -4.62 10.71 -18.55
CA GLU A 37 -4.75 12.08 -18.06
C GLU A 37 -6.18 12.38 -17.61
N GLU A 38 -7.19 11.93 -18.36
CA GLU A 38 -8.59 12.09 -17.95
C GLU A 38 -8.89 11.34 -16.64
N LYS A 39 -8.42 10.10 -16.51
CA LYS A 39 -8.61 9.29 -15.29
C LYS A 39 -7.93 9.94 -14.08
N ILE A 40 -6.71 10.45 -14.25
CA ILE A 40 -5.97 11.17 -13.21
C ILE A 40 -6.75 12.43 -12.81
N ASN A 41 -7.22 13.23 -13.77
CA ASN A 41 -8.01 14.42 -13.49
C ASN A 41 -9.30 14.11 -12.71
N ARG A 42 -10.00 13.03 -13.06
CA ARG A 42 -11.18 12.56 -12.32
C ARG A 42 -10.80 12.15 -10.89
N ALA A 43 -9.73 11.39 -10.72
CA ALA A 43 -9.25 10.95 -9.40
C ALA A 43 -8.86 12.15 -8.52
N VAL A 44 -8.09 13.10 -9.05
CA VAL A 44 -7.67 14.33 -8.34
C VAL A 44 -8.88 15.12 -7.86
N LYS A 45 -9.92 15.28 -8.70
CA LYS A 45 -11.17 15.96 -8.32
C LYS A 45 -11.89 15.23 -7.18
N GLN A 46 -11.95 13.90 -7.21
CA GLN A 46 -12.57 13.11 -6.14
C GLN A 46 -11.75 13.19 -4.84
N CYS A 47 -10.42 13.08 -4.91
CA CYS A 47 -9.54 13.27 -3.75
C CYS A 47 -9.77 14.64 -3.10
N ALA A 48 -9.79 15.72 -3.89
CA ALA A 48 -10.05 17.06 -3.38
C ALA A 48 -11.45 17.19 -2.73
N LYS A 49 -12.46 16.54 -3.29
CA LYS A 49 -13.81 16.48 -2.70
C LYS A 49 -13.78 15.77 -1.33
N TYR A 50 -13.19 14.57 -1.26
CA TYR A 50 -13.13 13.81 -0.01
C TYR A 50 -12.27 14.49 1.05
N THR A 51 -11.17 15.14 0.69
CA THR A 51 -10.38 15.96 1.61
C THR A 51 -11.24 17.04 2.26
N LYS A 52 -12.08 17.74 1.48
CA LYS A 52 -13.01 18.75 2.02
C LYS A 52 -14.06 18.12 2.94
N GLU A 53 -14.67 17.01 2.53
CA GLU A 53 -15.67 16.30 3.36
C GLU A 53 -15.09 15.82 4.69
N ILE A 54 -13.88 15.27 4.70
CA ILE A 54 -13.18 14.82 5.91
C ILE A 54 -12.90 16.00 6.84
N ARG A 55 -12.39 17.11 6.31
CA ARG A 55 -12.09 18.31 7.09
C ARG A 55 -13.35 18.94 7.69
N SER A 56 -14.42 19.06 6.90
CA SER A 56 -15.72 19.51 7.37
C SER A 56 -16.28 18.57 8.45
N GLY A 57 -16.19 17.25 8.27
CA GLY A 57 -16.63 16.27 9.28
C GLY A 57 -15.83 16.35 10.59
N LYS A 58 -14.54 16.70 10.50
CA LYS A 58 -13.65 16.93 11.65
C LYS A 58 -13.73 18.36 12.21
N GLN A 59 -14.53 19.25 11.61
CA GLN A 59 -14.60 20.68 11.95
C GLN A 59 -13.22 21.36 12.00
N SER A 60 -12.32 20.94 11.10
CA SER A 60 -10.96 21.45 10.99
C SER A 60 -10.82 22.27 9.71
N THR A 61 -10.26 23.47 9.80
CA THR A 61 -9.88 24.27 8.63
C THR A 61 -8.49 23.92 8.10
N GLU A 62 -7.64 23.33 8.96
CA GLU A 62 -6.26 22.97 8.65
C GLU A 62 -6.10 21.54 8.14
N LYS A 63 -4.89 21.26 7.61
CA LYS A 63 -4.49 19.92 7.19
C LYS A 63 -4.54 18.95 8.36
N THR A 64 -5.20 17.82 8.15
CA THR A 64 -5.27 16.75 9.15
C THR A 64 -3.90 16.11 9.35
N PHE A 65 -3.71 15.40 10.47
CA PHE A 65 -2.47 14.67 10.71
C PHE A 65 -2.23 13.62 9.62
N GLU A 66 -3.28 12.94 9.19
CA GLU A 66 -3.22 11.92 8.14
C GLU A 66 -2.83 12.51 6.78
N GLU A 67 -3.32 13.70 6.44
CA GLU A 67 -2.89 14.42 5.23
C GLU A 67 -1.40 14.79 5.29
N ARG A 68 -0.92 15.28 6.44
CA ARG A 68 0.51 15.59 6.62
C ARG A 68 1.40 14.35 6.56
N ASP A 69 0.95 13.23 7.11
CA ASP A 69 1.66 11.95 7.02
C ASP A 69 1.75 11.44 5.57
N ILE A 70 0.66 11.56 4.80
CA ILE A 70 0.64 11.21 3.37
C ILE A 70 1.63 12.09 2.60
N GLU A 71 1.58 13.41 2.76
CA GLU A 71 2.49 14.35 2.09
C GLU A 71 3.96 14.06 2.43
N LEU A 72 4.26 13.73 3.69
CA LEU A 72 5.61 13.36 4.11
C LEU A 72 6.07 12.05 3.44
N ARG A 73 5.18 11.06 3.32
CA ARG A 73 5.49 9.79 2.63
C ARG A 73 5.75 10.02 1.15
N GLU A 74 4.90 10.80 0.48
CA GLU A 74 5.06 11.15 -0.93
C GLU A 74 6.36 11.91 -1.17
N LEU A 75 6.71 12.88 -0.31
CA LEU A 75 7.96 13.62 -0.42
C LEU A 75 9.19 12.71 -0.26
N ARG A 76 9.14 11.75 0.67
CA ARG A 76 10.20 10.76 0.84
C ARG A 76 10.37 9.87 -0.38
N ASP A 77 9.27 9.41 -0.97
CA ASP A 77 9.32 8.54 -2.15
C ASP A 77 9.74 9.31 -3.41
N PHE A 78 9.33 10.57 -3.55
CA PHE A 78 9.83 11.48 -4.58
C PHE A 78 11.34 11.71 -4.45
N ASN A 79 11.83 11.99 -3.24
CA ASN A 79 13.26 12.15 -2.99
C ASN A 79 14.06 10.89 -3.33
N LYS A 80 13.54 9.70 -2.99
CA LYS A 80 14.15 8.42 -3.40
C LYS A 80 14.19 8.28 -4.93
N SER A 81 13.12 8.64 -5.63
CA SER A 81 13.04 8.57 -7.09
C SER A 81 14.08 9.48 -7.74
N ILE A 82 14.22 10.72 -7.27
CA ILE A 82 15.27 11.64 -7.75
C ILE A 82 16.65 11.08 -7.48
N ASN A 83 16.92 10.60 -6.26
CA ASN A 83 18.24 10.06 -5.91
C ASN A 83 18.59 8.85 -6.78
N LYS A 84 17.62 7.99 -7.09
CA LYS A 84 17.81 6.87 -8.02
C LYS A 84 18.15 7.38 -9.41
N MET A 85 17.36 8.31 -9.96
CA MET A 85 17.61 8.88 -11.29
C MET A 85 18.99 9.55 -11.37
N LEU A 86 19.42 10.22 -10.30
CA LEU A 86 20.73 10.85 -10.23
C LEU A 86 21.87 9.80 -10.24
N LEU A 87 21.72 8.73 -9.46
CA LEU A 87 22.67 7.61 -9.44
C LEU A 87 22.77 6.94 -10.82
N ASP A 88 21.62 6.63 -11.44
CA ASP A 88 21.56 6.02 -12.77
C ASP A 88 22.24 6.92 -13.82
N ALA A 89 22.04 8.25 -13.75
CA ALA A 89 22.68 9.21 -14.64
C ALA A 89 24.20 9.33 -14.42
N MET A 90 24.66 9.27 -13.17
CA MET A 90 26.08 9.32 -12.80
C MET A 90 26.82 8.04 -13.20
N GLU A 91 26.17 6.88 -13.13
CA GLU A 91 26.74 5.61 -13.57
C GLU A 91 27.08 5.63 -15.08
N GLY A 92 26.20 6.21 -15.89
CA GLY A 92 26.42 6.37 -17.33
C GLY A 92 27.41 7.49 -17.70
N ASN A 93 27.68 8.43 -16.78
CA ASN A 93 28.43 9.66 -17.08
C ASN A 93 29.37 10.06 -15.91
N PRO A 94 30.61 9.55 -15.85
CA PRO A 94 31.55 9.86 -14.78
C PRO A 94 31.91 11.35 -14.64
N GLU A 95 31.92 12.10 -15.75
CA GLU A 95 32.14 13.56 -15.72
C GLU A 95 31.01 14.30 -14.98
N LEU A 96 29.75 13.88 -15.21
CA LEU A 96 28.59 14.43 -14.53
C LEU A 96 28.68 14.20 -13.01
N SER A 97 29.17 13.04 -12.58
CA SER A 97 29.40 12.74 -11.17
C SER A 97 30.34 13.76 -10.50
N SER A 98 31.43 14.14 -11.19
CA SER A 98 32.40 15.11 -10.68
C SER A 98 31.80 16.50 -10.57
N ILE A 99 31.03 16.92 -11.58
CA ILE A 99 30.33 18.22 -11.59
C ILE A 99 29.30 18.29 -10.45
N LEU A 100 28.49 17.24 -10.30
CA LEU A 100 27.49 17.16 -9.23
C LEU A 100 28.14 17.16 -7.84
N GLN A 101 29.27 16.47 -7.66
CA GLN A 101 30.01 16.49 -6.40
C GLN A 101 30.41 17.91 -6.00
N ILE A 102 30.90 18.71 -6.95
CA ILE A 102 31.28 20.10 -6.69
C ILE A 102 30.04 20.91 -6.25
N HIS A 103 28.94 20.83 -7.00
CA HIS A 103 27.73 21.60 -6.69
C HIS A 103 27.09 21.19 -5.36
N PHE A 104 27.00 19.88 -5.07
CA PHE A 104 26.50 19.39 -3.79
C PHE A 104 27.38 19.86 -2.63
N THR A 105 28.71 19.79 -2.78
CA THR A 105 29.65 20.26 -1.76
C THR A 105 29.52 21.77 -1.52
N GLN A 106 29.37 22.57 -2.58
CA GLN A 106 29.12 24.02 -2.48
C GLN A 106 27.82 24.34 -1.74
N ALA A 107 26.80 23.50 -1.90
CA ALA A 107 25.53 23.63 -1.20
C ALA A 107 25.54 23.05 0.23
N GLY A 108 26.68 22.49 0.69
CA GLY A 108 26.77 21.81 1.98
C GLY A 108 25.97 20.49 2.04
N LEU A 109 25.73 19.87 0.89
CA LEU A 109 24.97 18.63 0.75
C LEU A 109 25.90 17.46 0.40
N SER A 110 25.53 16.27 0.85
CA SER A 110 26.16 15.02 0.40
C SER A 110 25.47 14.50 -0.86
N LEU A 111 26.25 14.01 -1.82
CA LEU A 111 25.69 13.24 -2.94
C LEU A 111 24.90 12.03 -2.42
N PRO A 112 23.81 11.64 -3.10
CA PRO A 112 23.08 10.45 -2.75
C PRO A 112 23.98 9.22 -2.95
N SER A 113 23.94 8.30 -1.98
CA SER A 113 24.61 7.00 -2.05
C SER A 113 23.56 5.90 -2.01
N PRO A 114 23.79 4.74 -2.67
CA PRO A 114 22.87 3.61 -2.65
C PRO A 114 22.55 3.13 -1.21
N SER A 115 23.48 3.30 -0.27
CA SER A 115 23.27 2.97 1.15
C SER A 115 22.42 3.99 1.92
N SER A 116 22.23 5.19 1.39
CA SER A 116 21.49 6.29 2.04
C SER A 116 19.99 6.22 1.80
N THR A 117 19.51 5.26 1.00
CA THR A 117 18.07 4.98 0.88
C THR A 117 17.65 4.18 2.11
N PRO A 118 16.79 4.71 3.01
CA PRO A 118 16.29 3.92 4.11
C PRO A 118 15.37 2.86 3.51
N SER A 119 15.92 1.68 3.24
CA SER A 119 15.15 0.48 2.93
C SER A 119 14.34 0.19 4.19
N SER A 120 13.06 0.56 4.19
CA SER A 120 12.15 0.35 5.32
C SER A 120 11.83 -1.13 5.46
N ARG A 121 12.82 -1.94 5.89
CA ARG A 121 12.64 -3.35 6.29
C ARG A 121 12.25 -3.47 7.77
N LEU A 122 11.47 -2.53 8.29
CA LEU A 122 11.03 -2.53 9.70
C LEU A 122 9.54 -2.18 9.86
N SER A 123 8.69 -2.60 8.92
CA SER A 123 7.26 -2.71 9.19
C SER A 123 6.82 -4.17 9.10
N SER A 124 7.09 -4.94 10.15
CA SER A 124 6.36 -6.18 10.41
C SER A 124 4.91 -5.83 10.71
N LYS A 125 4.04 -5.89 9.70
CA LYS A 125 2.57 -5.90 9.87
C LYS A 125 2.16 -7.29 10.37
N PRO A 126 1.42 -7.44 11.48
CA PRO A 126 0.67 -8.66 11.72
C PRO A 126 -0.46 -8.75 10.69
N SER A 127 -0.60 -9.94 10.09
CA SER A 127 -1.65 -10.29 9.14
C SER A 127 -3.02 -10.07 9.77
N SER A 128 -3.73 -9.02 9.33
CA SER A 128 -5.14 -8.84 9.65
C SER A 128 -5.94 -9.74 8.70
N ALA A 129 -6.23 -10.96 9.15
CA ALA A 129 -7.22 -11.82 8.51
C ALA A 129 -8.60 -11.15 8.61
N ARG A 130 -8.97 -10.36 7.60
CA ARG A 130 -10.35 -9.90 7.42
C ARG A 130 -11.09 -10.98 6.65
N SER A 131 -11.91 -11.72 7.39
CA SER A 131 -12.88 -12.68 6.92
C SER A 131 -13.74 -12.09 5.79
N SER A 132 -13.70 -12.73 4.63
CA SER A 132 -14.66 -12.51 3.54
C SER A 132 -15.94 -13.29 3.87
N ALA A 133 -16.90 -12.66 4.53
CA ALA A 133 -18.25 -13.20 4.66
C ALA A 133 -19.03 -12.86 3.39
N SER A 134 -19.07 -13.79 2.43
CA SER A 134 -20.01 -13.76 1.32
C SER A 134 -21.40 -14.13 1.83
N LEU A 135 -22.31 -13.15 1.89
CA LEU A 135 -23.73 -13.38 2.09
C LEU A 135 -24.36 -13.88 0.79
N HIS A 136 -24.34 -15.20 0.56
CA HIS A 136 -25.26 -15.85 -0.35
C HIS A 136 -26.36 -16.52 0.46
N ARG A 137 -27.56 -15.93 0.40
CA ARG A 137 -28.76 -16.45 1.04
C ARG A 137 -29.35 -17.59 0.20
N SER A 138 -29.50 -18.73 0.87
CA SER A 138 -30.50 -19.80 0.71
C SER A 138 -30.47 -20.67 -0.56
N SER A 139 -30.16 -21.96 -0.38
CA SER A 139 -31.19 -23.01 -0.29
C SER A 139 -30.58 -24.39 0.06
N ASN A 140 -31.37 -25.17 0.81
CA ASN A 140 -31.36 -26.64 0.94
C ASN A 140 -30.47 -27.33 2.01
N LEU A 141 -31.16 -27.67 3.11
CA LEU A 141 -31.33 -29.03 3.67
C LEU A 141 -30.11 -29.84 4.17
N SER A 142 -30.16 -30.10 5.49
CA SER A 142 -30.08 -31.41 6.15
C SER A 142 -28.97 -31.63 7.19
N ALA A 143 -29.48 -32.03 8.37
CA ALA A 143 -28.88 -32.63 9.54
C ALA A 143 -27.54 -33.38 9.37
N SER A 144 -26.61 -33.16 10.31
CA SER A 144 -26.26 -34.15 11.35
C SER A 144 -24.94 -33.81 12.08
N SER A 145 -24.98 -34.02 13.40
CA SER A 145 -23.89 -34.43 14.31
C SER A 145 -22.48 -33.78 14.24
N SER A 146 -22.17 -33.00 15.28
CA SER A 146 -20.85 -32.94 15.96
C SER A 146 -20.40 -34.34 16.43
N PRO A 147 -19.11 -34.64 16.74
CA PRO A 147 -18.20 -33.77 17.50
C PRO A 147 -16.69 -33.86 17.19
N ARG A 148 -15.90 -32.95 17.80
CA ARG A 148 -14.73 -33.24 18.67
C ARG A 148 -13.59 -32.23 18.45
N SER A 149 -13.55 -31.27 19.37
CA SER A 149 -12.47 -30.32 19.60
C SER A 149 -11.17 -31.04 19.98
N GLN A 150 -10.05 -30.73 19.31
CA GLN A 150 -8.72 -31.03 19.79
C GLN A 150 -8.07 -29.74 20.30
N SER A 151 -7.69 -29.76 21.57
CA SER A 151 -7.00 -28.72 22.32
C SER A 151 -5.56 -28.57 21.82
N VAL A 152 -5.23 -27.41 21.23
CA VAL A 152 -3.87 -27.05 20.87
C VAL A 152 -3.23 -26.35 22.08
N SER A 153 -2.21 -26.96 22.68
CA SER A 153 -1.48 -26.34 23.79
C SER A 153 -0.70 -25.12 23.29
N SER A 154 -0.93 -23.96 23.89
CA SER A 154 -0.14 -22.74 23.65
C SER A 154 1.29 -22.90 24.22
N PRO A 155 2.32 -22.40 23.52
CA PRO A 155 3.69 -22.47 24.02
C PRO A 155 3.92 -21.50 25.20
N GLN A 156 4.72 -21.97 26.15
CA GLN A 156 5.08 -21.29 27.39
C GLN A 156 5.92 -20.03 27.09
N MET A 157 5.39 -18.86 27.44
CA MET A 157 6.05 -17.57 27.27
C MET A 157 7.21 -17.46 28.28
N LYS A 158 8.44 -17.21 27.81
CA LYS A 158 9.57 -16.83 28.69
C LYS A 158 9.53 -15.31 28.87
N THR A 159 9.22 -14.85 30.08
CA THR A 159 9.29 -13.45 30.45
C THR A 159 10.70 -13.08 30.90
N VAL A 160 11.16 -11.91 30.44
CA VAL A 160 12.43 -11.30 30.85
C VAL A 160 12.11 -10.26 31.92
N ASP A 161 12.75 -10.38 33.08
CA ASP A 161 12.67 -9.42 34.17
C ASP A 161 13.52 -8.19 33.83
N LEU A 162 12.91 -7.01 33.88
CA LEU A 162 13.55 -5.73 33.55
C LEU A 162 14.02 -4.97 34.80
N GLY A 163 13.94 -5.58 35.99
CA GLY A 163 14.51 -5.00 37.21
C GLY A 163 13.89 -3.66 37.65
N LEU A 164 12.63 -3.40 37.25
CA LEU A 164 11.94 -2.14 37.54
C LEU A 164 11.17 -2.13 38.87
N GLY A 165 11.29 -3.15 39.71
CA GLY A 165 10.72 -3.14 41.07
C GLY A 165 9.19 -3.02 41.12
N LEU A 166 8.47 -3.38 40.05
CA LEU A 166 7.01 -3.37 40.02
C LEU A 166 6.48 -4.80 40.19
N SER A 167 5.96 -5.13 41.38
CA SER A 167 5.28 -6.40 41.62
C SER A 167 3.96 -6.46 40.86
N VAL A 168 3.93 -7.16 39.72
CA VAL A 168 2.69 -7.45 38.99
C VAL A 168 2.10 -8.74 39.53
N THR A 169 1.03 -8.64 40.32
CA THR A 169 0.23 -9.80 40.73
C THR A 169 -0.68 -10.21 39.58
N SER A 170 -0.42 -11.35 38.94
CA SER A 170 -1.31 -11.93 37.93
C SER A 170 -2.68 -12.31 38.55
N PRO A 171 -3.82 -12.02 37.90
CA PRO A 171 -5.11 -12.56 38.33
C PRO A 171 -5.17 -14.06 38.00
N ARG A 172 -5.17 -14.88 39.04
CA ARG A 172 -5.45 -16.32 38.98
C ARG A 172 -6.94 -16.51 38.73
N GLY A 173 -7.27 -17.40 37.80
CA GLY A 173 -8.65 -17.66 37.37
C GLY A 173 -9.60 -17.99 38.52
N SER A 174 -10.79 -17.40 38.47
CA SER A 174 -11.91 -17.73 39.33
C SER A 174 -13.00 -18.41 38.51
N GLN A 175 -13.18 -19.71 38.76
CA GLN A 175 -14.44 -20.43 38.52
C GLN A 175 -15.60 -19.71 39.21
N PRO A 176 -16.82 -19.82 38.69
CA PRO A 176 -18.01 -19.89 39.53
C PRO A 176 -18.52 -21.33 39.60
N SER A 177 -18.75 -21.81 40.82
CA SER A 177 -19.48 -23.04 41.13
C SER A 177 -20.58 -22.72 42.15
N SER A 178 -21.66 -23.50 42.08
CA SER A 178 -22.91 -23.52 42.87
C SER A 178 -23.98 -22.50 42.41
N ALA A 179 -25.12 -22.90 41.84
CA ALA A 179 -26.18 -23.84 42.24
C ALA A 179 -27.09 -23.31 43.37
N GLY A 180 -28.40 -23.26 43.12
CA GLY A 180 -29.43 -23.27 44.17
C GLY A 180 -30.59 -22.28 44.02
N SER A 181 -31.73 -22.80 43.55
CA SER A 181 -33.12 -22.31 43.61
C SER A 181 -33.46 -21.28 44.72
N SER A 182 -34.41 -20.35 44.52
CA SER A 182 -35.85 -20.65 44.61
C SER A 182 -36.79 -19.51 44.17
N ARG A 183 -37.87 -19.94 43.52
CA ARG A 183 -39.25 -19.40 43.42
C ARG A 183 -39.67 -18.22 44.33
N SER A 184 -40.36 -17.25 43.75
CA SER A 184 -41.71 -16.85 44.20
C SER A 184 -42.48 -16.06 43.13
N SER A 185 -43.74 -16.43 42.97
CA SER A 185 -44.76 -15.90 42.07
C SER A 185 -45.43 -14.62 42.57
N SER A 186 -45.81 -13.71 41.66
CA SER A 186 -47.09 -12.98 41.79
C SER A 186 -47.55 -12.38 40.46
N LYS A 187 -48.78 -12.77 40.09
CA LYS A 187 -49.66 -12.21 39.06
C LYS A 187 -49.95 -10.72 39.30
N CYS A 188 -50.27 -9.99 38.23
CA CYS A 188 -51.48 -9.13 38.05
C CYS A 188 -51.29 -8.31 36.74
N LYS A 189 -51.96 -8.63 35.62
CA LYS A 189 -53.36 -8.43 35.21
C LYS A 189 -53.62 -6.99 34.70
N SER A 190 -53.86 -6.93 33.39
CA SER A 190 -54.22 -5.75 32.58
C SER A 190 -55.63 -5.23 32.87
N PRO A 191 -55.89 -4.00 32.46
CA PRO A 191 -57.04 -3.64 31.63
C PRO A 191 -56.63 -3.41 30.18
#